data_AF-A0A8G2FE14-F1
#
_entry.id   AF-A0A8G2FE14-F1
#
_cell.length_a   1.000
_cell.length_b   1.000
_cell.length_c   1.000
_cell.angle_alpha   90.00
_cell.angle_beta   90.00
_cell.angle_gamma   90.00
#
_symmetry.space_group_name_H-M   'P 1'
#
loop_
_entity.id
_entity.type
_entity.pdbx_description
1 polymer ?
#
loop_
_entity_poly.entity_id
_entity_poly.type
_entity_poly.pdbx_seq_one_letter_code
_entity_poly.pdbx_strand_id
1 'polypeptide(L)'
;MSAAAWSAPIATAERQAMARTMAGIAAPADAVLADDPVAVVEAACRDRVGLVTVTWPGVSGPLWVRAGTADVGDLIGAMRDTAGALVLPFVPRRIIEIGAGAGYRTVALAVAFAEATIASVEPIPAEARLHALNTLAWRQIIGVRAAIAETVTRFGLGRAAETGRMVLLPSVDGPIGGMTLAALIQQLGWDGVDLLVVDPVSCPDLAQMGKAVARARVVAVRRPGPDLGEALAGTHARESSSEWDLYVRHAGAGPGGPVRRDFVFDVGGAVAVCRRVDVMDAPWAYFPIGDTGFRLHPNAPGMAAARLIVQHFVMGRTAFEVRVRLNHVAANPVRFRVVIRAAERGRVVHQAEIVLGAAESRLWRFDVPLFFGEAAIEFATEMADGGSNGHAWAEFLDPVFYE
;
A
#
# COMPACT_ATOMS: atom_id res chain seq x y z
N MET A 1 -20.72 -36.86 26.93
CA MET A 1 -20.90 -35.96 25.77
C MET A 1 -19.52 -35.64 25.22
N SER A 2 -19.16 -36.22 24.07
CA SER A 2 -17.86 -35.98 23.45
C SER A 2 -17.82 -34.59 22.82
N ALA A 3 -16.84 -33.78 23.21
CA ALA A 3 -16.51 -32.54 22.50
C ALA A 3 -16.13 -32.88 21.06
N ALA A 4 -16.79 -32.23 20.10
CA ALA A 4 -16.49 -32.37 18.69
C ALA A 4 -15.00 -32.07 18.45
N ALA A 5 -14.30 -32.93 17.70
CA ALA A 5 -12.96 -32.65 17.23
C ALA A 5 -13.05 -31.56 16.15
N TRP A 6 -12.58 -30.35 16.46
CA TRP A 6 -12.47 -29.29 15.46
C TRP A 6 -11.27 -29.62 14.59
N SER A 7 -11.51 -29.90 13.32
CA SER A 7 -10.47 -30.10 12.31
C SER A 7 -9.60 -28.84 12.22
N ALA A 8 -8.29 -29.02 12.04
CA ALA A 8 -7.33 -27.94 11.85
C ALA A 8 -7.84 -26.89 10.83
N PRO A 9 -7.52 -25.60 11.01
CA PRO A 9 -7.94 -24.57 10.09
C PRO A 9 -7.47 -24.88 8.66
N ILE A 10 -8.40 -24.83 7.71
CA ILE A 10 -8.18 -25.06 6.28
C ILE A 10 -7.01 -24.19 5.82
N ALA A 11 -6.03 -24.79 5.15
CA ALA A 11 -4.83 -24.10 4.69
C ALA A 11 -5.21 -22.94 3.76
N THR A 12 -4.44 -21.85 3.78
CA THR A 12 -4.76 -20.63 2.99
C THR A 12 -4.90 -20.92 1.50
N ALA A 13 -4.11 -21.84 0.96
CA ALA A 13 -4.23 -22.30 -0.43
C ALA A 13 -5.58 -23.00 -0.71
N GLU A 14 -6.07 -23.81 0.22
CA GLU A 14 -7.40 -24.45 0.12
C GLU A 14 -8.53 -23.44 0.28
N ARG A 15 -8.41 -22.45 1.16
CA ARG A 15 -9.42 -21.37 1.29
C ARG A 15 -9.54 -20.54 0.02
N GLN A 16 -8.40 -20.22 -0.61
CA GLN A 16 -8.37 -19.51 -1.90
C GLN A 16 -8.91 -20.38 -3.04
N ALA A 17 -8.61 -21.69 -3.04
CA ALA A 17 -9.17 -22.63 -4.01
C ALA A 17 -10.69 -22.81 -3.85
N MET A 18 -11.20 -22.88 -2.61
CA MET A 18 -12.62 -22.94 -2.32
C MET A 18 -13.34 -21.65 -2.74
N ALA A 19 -12.77 -20.48 -2.46
CA ALA A 19 -13.33 -19.20 -2.92
C ALA A 19 -13.41 -19.12 -4.45
N ARG A 20 -12.40 -19.65 -5.17
CA ARG A 20 -12.38 -19.74 -6.65
C ARG A 20 -13.41 -20.73 -7.19
N THR A 21 -13.59 -21.87 -6.51
CA THR A 21 -14.56 -22.91 -6.87
C THR A 21 -16.00 -22.42 -6.66
N MET A 22 -16.26 -21.73 -5.54
CA MET A 22 -17.56 -21.10 -5.27
C MET A 22 -17.89 -19.97 -6.24
N ALA A 23 -16.88 -19.32 -6.83
CA ALA A 23 -17.03 -18.31 -7.86
C ALA A 23 -17.17 -18.87 -9.30
N GLY A 24 -17.10 -20.20 -9.47
CA GLY A 24 -17.22 -20.84 -10.79
C GLY A 24 -16.07 -20.53 -11.76
N ILE A 25 -14.90 -20.17 -11.24
CA ILE A 25 -13.72 -19.78 -12.02
C ILE A 25 -12.87 -21.04 -12.27
N ALA A 26 -12.73 -21.45 -13.53
CA ALA A 26 -11.77 -22.48 -13.90
C ALA A 26 -10.34 -21.97 -13.66
N ALA A 27 -9.47 -22.82 -13.11
CA ALA A 27 -8.06 -22.48 -12.90
C ALA A 27 -7.43 -22.01 -14.23
N PRO A 28 -6.62 -20.93 -14.23
CA PRO A 28 -5.86 -20.57 -15.41
C PRO A 28 -4.90 -21.73 -15.74
N ALA A 29 -5.00 -22.23 -16.97
CA ALA A 29 -3.91 -22.99 -17.55
C ALA A 29 -2.68 -22.07 -17.64
N ASP A 30 -1.53 -22.60 -17.22
CA ASP A 30 -0.21 -21.97 -17.25
C ASP A 30 0.09 -20.94 -16.16
N ALA A 31 0.02 -21.36 -14.89
CA ALA A 31 0.96 -20.86 -13.89
C ALA A 31 2.30 -21.59 -14.11
N VAL A 32 3.20 -20.97 -14.87
CA VAL A 32 4.63 -21.30 -14.79
C VAL A 32 4.99 -21.19 -13.30
N LEU A 33 5.40 -22.30 -12.70
CA LEU A 33 5.92 -22.35 -11.34
C LEU A 33 7.06 -21.34 -11.24
N ALA A 34 6.76 -20.14 -10.74
CA ALA A 34 7.80 -19.18 -10.38
C ALA A 34 8.66 -19.86 -9.31
N ASP A 35 9.98 -19.80 -9.49
CA ASP A 35 10.97 -20.30 -8.53
C ASP A 35 10.56 -19.90 -7.10
N ASP A 36 10.74 -20.80 -6.13
CA ASP A 36 10.49 -20.51 -4.72
C ASP A 36 11.14 -19.17 -4.35
N PRO A 37 10.35 -18.12 -4.00
CA PRO A 37 10.88 -16.78 -3.81
C PRO A 37 11.94 -16.73 -2.71
N VAL A 38 11.90 -17.69 -1.77
CA VAL A 38 12.96 -17.83 -0.77
C VAL A 38 14.24 -18.37 -1.36
N ALA A 39 14.17 -19.41 -2.20
CA ALA A 39 15.35 -19.92 -2.90
C ALA A 39 16.02 -18.83 -3.76
N VAL A 40 15.22 -17.95 -4.38
CA VAL A 40 15.72 -16.79 -5.14
C VAL A 40 16.49 -15.81 -4.24
N VAL A 41 15.91 -15.42 -3.10
CA VAL A 41 16.56 -14.51 -2.14
C VAL A 41 17.84 -15.14 -1.57
N GLU A 42 17.78 -16.40 -1.15
CA GLU A 42 18.91 -17.14 -0.61
C GLU A 42 20.04 -17.28 -1.64
N ALA A 43 19.71 -17.63 -2.88
CA ALA A 43 20.70 -17.73 -3.96
C ALA A 43 21.34 -16.37 -4.29
N ALA A 44 20.56 -15.29 -4.29
CA ALA A 44 21.06 -13.95 -4.55
C ALA A 44 22.02 -13.44 -3.45
N CYS A 45 21.87 -13.93 -2.22
CA CYS A 45 22.70 -13.56 -1.07
C CYS A 45 23.84 -14.56 -0.79
N ARG A 46 23.78 -15.77 -1.36
CA ARG A 46 24.78 -16.83 -1.17
C ARG A 46 26.17 -16.32 -1.57
N ASP A 47 27.13 -16.50 -0.67
CA ASP A 47 28.55 -16.12 -0.84
C ASP A 47 28.80 -14.61 -1.07
N ARG A 48 27.84 -13.74 -0.72
CA ARG A 48 27.99 -12.28 -0.80
C ARG A 48 27.97 -11.64 0.57
N VAL A 49 28.71 -10.54 0.71
CA VAL A 49 28.68 -9.66 1.88
C VAL A 49 28.43 -8.24 1.41
N GLY A 50 27.53 -7.54 2.09
CA GLY A 50 27.17 -6.16 1.77
C GLY A 50 25.82 -6.03 1.11
N LEU A 51 25.56 -4.88 0.49
CA LEU A 51 24.23 -4.54 -0.01
C LEU A 51 23.93 -5.23 -1.35
N VAL A 52 22.85 -5.99 -1.42
CA VAL A 52 22.36 -6.65 -2.64
C VAL A 52 20.89 -6.33 -2.87
N THR A 53 20.44 -6.40 -4.12
CA THR A 53 19.03 -6.25 -4.50
C THR A 53 18.41 -7.60 -4.80
N VAL A 54 17.19 -7.80 -4.34
CA VAL A 54 16.39 -9.01 -4.59
C VAL A 54 14.97 -8.62 -5.00
N THR A 55 14.28 -9.51 -5.68
CA THR A 55 12.88 -9.34 -6.09
C THR A 55 12.00 -10.30 -5.30
N TRP A 56 10.77 -9.88 -5.01
CA TRP A 56 9.77 -10.74 -4.37
C TRP A 56 8.45 -10.69 -5.15
N PRO A 57 7.76 -11.83 -5.39
CA PRO A 57 6.48 -11.84 -6.10
C PRO A 57 5.43 -10.94 -5.44
N GLY A 58 4.79 -10.08 -6.23
CA GLY A 58 3.80 -9.11 -5.73
C GLY A 58 4.38 -7.83 -5.14
N VAL A 59 5.71 -7.67 -5.09
CA VAL A 59 6.38 -6.42 -4.71
C VAL A 59 6.79 -5.67 -5.97
N SER A 60 6.37 -4.40 -6.07
CA SER A 60 6.53 -3.58 -7.28
C SER A 60 7.95 -3.01 -7.51
N GLY A 61 8.90 -3.25 -6.59
CA GLY A 61 10.28 -2.78 -6.70
C GLY A 61 11.29 -3.72 -6.05
N PRO A 62 12.59 -3.55 -6.32
CA PRO A 62 13.64 -4.34 -5.70
C PRO A 62 13.71 -4.04 -4.20
N LEU A 63 13.97 -5.09 -3.41
CA LEU A 63 14.27 -4.99 -1.99
C LEU A 63 15.78 -5.05 -1.80
N TRP A 64 16.27 -4.14 -0.99
CA TRP A 64 17.65 -4.02 -0.58
C TRP A 64 17.89 -4.83 0.69
N VAL A 65 18.88 -5.71 0.65
CA VAL A 65 19.23 -6.61 1.76
C VAL A 65 20.73 -6.60 1.99
N ARG A 66 21.16 -6.57 3.25
CA ARG A 66 22.57 -6.73 3.62
C ARG A 66 22.90 -8.23 3.64
N ALA A 67 23.47 -8.75 2.56
CA ALA A 67 23.95 -10.12 2.50
C ALA A 67 25.03 -10.37 3.56
N GLY A 68 25.01 -11.56 4.17
CA GLY A 68 25.87 -11.92 5.30
C GLY A 68 25.40 -11.41 6.67
N THR A 69 24.19 -10.85 6.77
CA THR A 69 23.57 -10.44 8.05
C THR A 69 22.24 -11.16 8.30
N ALA A 70 21.61 -10.88 9.44
CA ALA A 70 20.27 -11.39 9.77
C ALA A 70 19.17 -10.87 8.82
N ASP A 71 19.43 -9.83 8.02
CA ASP A 71 18.45 -9.22 7.13
C ASP A 71 17.84 -10.21 6.15
N VAL A 72 18.60 -11.23 5.71
CA VAL A 72 18.10 -12.26 4.78
C VAL A 72 16.93 -13.02 5.41
N GLY A 73 17.11 -13.46 6.67
CA GLY A 73 16.06 -14.14 7.43
C GLY A 73 14.90 -13.19 7.78
N ASP A 74 15.21 -11.95 8.18
CA ASP A 74 14.21 -10.94 8.52
C ASP A 74 13.33 -10.58 7.31
N LEU A 75 13.92 -10.47 6.11
CA LEU A 75 13.19 -10.26 4.86
C LEU A 75 12.27 -11.45 4.57
N ILE A 76 12.80 -12.67 4.60
CA ILE A 76 12.03 -13.89 4.29
C ILE A 76 10.86 -14.03 5.27
N GLY A 77 11.10 -13.89 6.57
CA GLY A 77 10.07 -13.96 7.61
C GLY A 77 9.04 -12.85 7.44
N ALA A 78 9.47 -11.61 7.20
CA ALA A 78 8.55 -10.50 6.99
C ALA A 78 7.61 -10.75 5.80
N MET A 79 8.14 -11.22 4.68
CA MET A 79 7.36 -11.41 3.45
C MET A 79 6.48 -12.66 3.48
N ARG A 80 6.88 -13.72 4.20
CA ARG A 80 6.04 -14.91 4.39
C ARG A 80 4.92 -14.69 5.41
N ASP A 81 5.24 -14.08 6.54
CA ASP A 81 4.43 -14.24 7.75
C ASP A 81 3.62 -12.99 8.12
N THR A 82 4.07 -11.78 7.76
CA THR A 82 3.49 -10.54 8.33
C THR A 82 2.03 -10.31 7.93
N ALA A 83 1.75 -10.36 6.63
CA ALA A 83 0.43 -10.05 6.09
C ALA A 83 -0.60 -11.13 6.40
N GLY A 84 -0.16 -12.40 6.36
CA GLY A 84 -1.01 -13.56 6.57
C GLY A 84 -1.28 -13.86 8.04
N ALA A 85 -0.39 -13.47 8.96
CA ALA A 85 -0.54 -13.74 10.39
C ALA A 85 -1.47 -12.75 11.12
N LEU A 86 -1.59 -11.52 10.62
CA LEU A 86 -2.46 -10.50 11.22
C LEU A 86 -3.90 -10.68 10.72
N VAL A 87 -4.68 -11.54 11.39
CA VAL A 87 -6.10 -11.68 11.13
C VAL A 87 -6.84 -10.51 11.77
N LEU A 88 -7.25 -9.54 10.94
CA LEU A 88 -7.94 -8.34 11.38
C LEU A 88 -9.45 -8.42 11.08
N PRO A 89 -10.33 -7.95 11.98
CA PRO A 89 -11.77 -7.92 11.74
C PRO A 89 -12.21 -6.81 10.76
N PHE A 90 -11.27 -6.04 10.21
CA PHE A 90 -11.48 -4.96 9.25
C PHE A 90 -10.22 -4.75 8.41
N VAL A 91 -10.34 -4.02 7.30
CA VAL A 91 -9.18 -3.56 6.51
C VAL A 91 -8.63 -2.28 7.14
N PRO A 92 -7.39 -2.26 7.68
CA PRO A 92 -6.84 -1.08 8.34
C PRO A 92 -6.56 0.03 7.32
N ARG A 93 -6.94 1.28 7.64
CA ARG A 93 -6.66 2.44 6.77
C ARG A 93 -5.46 3.25 7.26
N ARG A 94 -5.20 3.23 8.57
CA ARG A 94 -4.13 3.96 9.26
C ARG A 94 -3.32 2.98 10.12
N ILE A 95 -2.11 2.68 9.67
CA ILE A 95 -1.19 1.75 10.35
C ILE A 95 -0.04 2.56 10.94
N ILE A 96 0.29 2.36 12.20
CA ILE A 96 1.56 2.79 12.78
C ILE A 96 2.39 1.54 13.05
N GLU A 97 3.62 1.52 12.57
CA GLU A 97 4.59 0.48 12.87
C GLU A 97 5.75 1.07 13.66
N ILE A 98 5.99 0.56 14.86
CA ILE A 98 7.10 0.95 15.73
C ILE A 98 8.18 -0.12 15.69
N GLY A 99 9.41 0.27 15.36
CA GLY A 99 10.53 -0.65 15.16
C GLY A 99 10.45 -1.30 13.79
N ALA A 100 10.36 -0.48 12.75
CA ALA A 100 10.25 -0.93 11.37
C ALA A 100 11.52 -1.59 10.82
N GLY A 101 12.67 -1.43 11.50
CA GLY A 101 13.94 -2.01 11.10
C GLY A 101 14.32 -1.62 9.68
N ALA A 102 14.75 -2.59 8.89
CA ALA A 102 15.09 -2.40 7.47
C ALA A 102 13.87 -2.16 6.54
N GLY A 103 12.64 -2.12 7.06
CA GLY A 103 11.42 -1.81 6.31
C GLY A 103 10.76 -2.99 5.60
N TYR A 104 11.27 -4.22 5.75
CA TYR A 104 10.69 -5.41 5.09
C TYR A 104 9.25 -5.67 5.52
N ARG A 105 8.99 -5.59 6.82
CA ARG A 105 7.63 -5.75 7.37
C ARG A 105 6.73 -4.61 6.92
N THR A 106 7.24 -3.38 6.85
CA THR A 106 6.51 -2.23 6.33
C THR A 106 6.07 -2.45 4.89
N VAL A 107 6.96 -2.96 4.04
CA VAL A 107 6.64 -3.31 2.66
C VAL A 107 5.61 -4.44 2.60
N ALA A 108 5.77 -5.48 3.42
CA ALA A 108 4.78 -6.56 3.51
C ALA A 108 3.38 -6.05 3.91
N LEU A 109 3.31 -5.12 4.86
CA LEU A 109 2.07 -4.44 5.26
C LEU A 109 1.50 -3.58 4.11
N ALA A 110 2.36 -2.87 3.37
CA ALA A 110 1.95 -2.04 2.24
C ALA A 110 1.40 -2.87 1.07
N VAL A 111 1.97 -4.06 0.82
CA VAL A 111 1.45 -5.03 -0.16
C VAL A 111 0.09 -5.56 0.29
N ALA A 112 -0.02 -5.99 1.55
CA ALA A 112 -1.22 -6.62 2.10
C ALA A 112 -2.40 -5.65 2.24
N PHE A 113 -2.07 -4.41 2.59
CA PHE A 113 -3.01 -3.33 2.79
C PHE A 113 -2.62 -2.19 1.85
N ALA A 114 -2.81 -2.41 0.55
CA ALA A 114 -2.53 -1.42 -0.50
C ALA A 114 -3.24 -0.09 -0.25
N GLU A 115 -4.43 -0.18 0.38
CA GLU A 115 -5.19 0.95 0.87
C GLU A 115 -4.91 1.30 2.34
N ALA A 116 -3.70 1.19 2.85
CA ALA A 116 -3.35 1.73 4.17
C ALA A 116 -2.33 2.85 4.04
N THR A 117 -2.49 3.95 4.77
CA THR A 117 -1.36 4.85 5.03
C THR A 117 -0.60 4.30 6.23
N ILE A 118 0.72 4.12 6.07
CA ILE A 118 1.57 3.46 7.05
C ILE A 118 2.60 4.47 7.57
N ALA A 119 2.49 4.87 8.82
CA ALA A 119 3.56 5.59 9.50
C ALA A 119 4.55 4.57 10.06
N SER A 120 5.73 4.50 9.46
CA SER A 120 6.74 3.50 9.78
C SER A 120 7.90 4.14 10.52
N VAL A 121 8.08 3.73 11.77
CA VAL A 121 8.96 4.38 12.73
C VAL A 121 10.22 3.55 12.95
N GLU A 122 11.38 4.12 12.57
CA GLU A 122 12.68 3.52 12.81
C GLU A 122 13.70 4.56 13.32
N PRO A 123 14.07 4.52 14.61
CA PRO A 123 15.01 5.46 15.19
C PRO A 123 16.49 5.15 14.91
N ILE A 124 16.87 3.88 14.70
CA ILE A 124 18.27 3.47 14.62
C ILE A 124 18.83 3.88 13.25
N PRO A 125 19.85 4.75 13.16
CA PRO A 125 20.29 5.32 11.89
C PRO A 125 20.75 4.31 10.84
N ALA A 126 21.32 3.18 11.25
CA ALA A 126 21.75 2.13 10.33
C ALA A 126 20.56 1.42 9.67
N GLU A 127 19.52 1.13 10.46
CA GLU A 127 18.28 0.50 9.98
C GLU A 127 17.45 1.50 9.17
N ALA A 128 17.31 2.75 9.64
CA ALA A 128 16.56 3.81 8.97
C ALA A 128 17.06 4.12 7.54
N ARG A 129 18.36 3.93 7.26
CA ARG A 129 18.89 4.10 5.89
C ARG A 129 18.39 3.00 4.95
N LEU A 130 18.40 1.76 5.43
CA LEU A 130 17.93 0.62 4.64
C LEU A 130 16.41 0.62 4.50
N HIS A 131 15.72 1.00 5.58
CA HIS A 131 14.28 1.31 5.59
C HIS A 131 13.91 2.27 4.48
N ALA A 132 14.59 3.41 4.40
CA ALA A 132 14.32 4.41 3.37
C ALA A 132 14.49 3.83 1.97
N LEU A 133 15.54 3.03 1.71
CA LEU A 133 15.74 2.37 0.41
C LEU A 133 14.61 1.40 0.05
N ASN A 134 14.13 0.62 1.01
CA ASN A 134 13.06 -0.37 0.79
C ASN A 134 11.67 0.25 0.67
N THR A 135 11.44 1.39 1.33
CA THR A 135 10.12 2.03 1.38
C THR A 135 9.99 3.21 0.41
N LEU A 136 11.07 3.65 -0.24
CA LEU A 136 11.07 4.82 -1.15
C LEU A 136 10.02 4.74 -2.25
N ALA A 137 9.78 3.54 -2.79
CA ALA A 137 8.82 3.30 -3.86
C ALA A 137 7.35 3.23 -3.38
N TRP A 138 7.09 3.41 -2.08
CA TRP A 138 5.78 3.20 -1.50
C TRP A 138 5.23 4.51 -0.95
N ARG A 139 4.45 5.21 -1.76
CA ARG A 139 3.88 6.53 -1.41
C ARG A 139 2.99 6.51 -0.18
N GLN A 140 2.35 5.39 0.10
CA GLN A 140 1.53 5.25 1.29
C GLN A 140 2.34 5.10 2.58
N ILE A 141 3.67 4.92 2.51
CA ILE A 141 4.56 4.81 3.67
C ILE A 141 5.15 6.18 4.01
N ILE A 142 4.93 6.62 5.25
CA ILE A 142 5.53 7.80 5.85
C ILE A 142 6.63 7.33 6.81
N GLY A 143 7.89 7.55 6.43
CA GLY A 143 9.04 7.23 7.27
C GLY A 143 9.22 8.24 8.41
N VAL A 144 9.32 7.76 9.65
CA VAL A 144 9.53 8.58 10.85
C VAL A 144 10.81 8.13 11.55
N ARG A 145 11.78 9.05 11.64
CA ARG A 145 13.07 8.79 12.29
C ARG A 145 13.10 9.34 13.71
N ALA A 146 12.31 8.74 14.58
CA ALA A 146 12.23 9.08 16.00
C ALA A 146 11.97 7.82 16.82
N ALA A 147 12.35 7.84 18.10
CA ALA A 147 11.98 6.79 19.03
C ALA A 147 10.58 7.09 19.59
N ILE A 148 9.71 6.09 19.68
CA ILE A 148 8.42 6.26 20.38
C ILE A 148 8.60 5.88 21.84
N ALA A 149 8.17 6.77 22.71
CA ALA A 149 8.29 6.63 24.15
C ALA A 149 7.06 7.21 24.87
N GLU A 150 6.86 6.87 26.14
CA GLU A 150 5.83 7.44 27.00
C GLU A 150 6.06 8.96 27.21
N THR A 151 7.32 9.36 27.37
CA THR A 151 7.73 10.75 27.57
C THR A 151 8.73 11.20 26.52
N VAL A 152 8.77 12.52 26.24
CA VAL A 152 9.75 13.09 25.33
C VAL A 152 11.13 13.02 26.00
N THR A 153 11.93 12.07 25.54
CA THR A 153 13.30 11.83 26.02
C THR A 153 14.26 11.71 24.83
N ARG A 154 15.55 11.60 25.11
CA ARG A 154 16.57 11.31 24.10
C ARG A 154 17.12 9.90 24.33
N PHE A 155 17.63 9.29 23.26
CA PHE A 155 18.11 7.92 23.29
C PHE A 155 19.53 7.80 22.75
N GLY A 156 20.34 7.04 23.48
CA GLY A 156 21.60 6.48 23.01
C GLY A 156 21.39 5.11 22.37
N LEU A 157 22.48 4.58 21.83
CA LEU A 157 22.53 3.25 21.26
C LEU A 157 23.30 2.32 22.20
N GLY A 158 22.71 1.16 22.49
CA GLY A 158 23.35 0.08 23.23
C GLY A 158 23.30 -1.24 22.48
N ARG A 159 23.79 -2.30 23.12
CA ARG A 159 23.59 -3.69 22.67
C ARG A 159 22.87 -4.48 23.75
N ALA A 160 21.85 -5.24 23.38
CA ALA A 160 21.23 -6.21 24.27
C ALA A 160 22.26 -7.29 24.63
N ALA A 161 22.43 -7.55 25.93
CA ALA A 161 23.44 -8.49 26.43
C ALA A 161 23.23 -9.92 25.90
N GLU A 162 21.97 -10.32 25.75
CA GLU A 162 21.59 -11.70 25.37
C GLU A 162 21.70 -11.95 23.86
N THR A 163 21.39 -10.95 23.03
CA THR A 163 21.25 -11.12 21.58
C THR A 163 22.30 -10.37 20.77
N GLY A 164 23.06 -9.47 21.41
CA GLY A 164 24.00 -8.56 20.75
C GLY A 164 23.34 -7.52 19.83
N ARG A 165 22.00 -7.53 19.71
CA ARG A 165 21.23 -6.62 18.85
C ARG A 165 21.33 -5.18 19.37
N MET A 166 21.29 -4.23 18.44
CA MET A 166 21.24 -2.81 18.79
C MET A 166 19.91 -2.50 19.47
N VAL A 167 19.96 -1.75 20.57
CA VAL A 167 18.79 -1.32 21.34
C VAL A 167 18.87 0.17 21.67
N LEU A 168 17.72 0.77 21.95
CA LEU A 168 17.64 2.14 22.44
C LEU A 168 17.78 2.17 23.95
N LEU A 169 18.62 3.06 24.44
CA LEU A 169 18.80 3.29 25.88
C LEU A 169 18.48 4.75 26.19
N PRO A 170 17.63 5.05 27.20
CA PRO A 170 17.40 6.42 27.62
C PRO A 170 18.72 7.13 27.94
N SER A 171 18.90 8.34 27.41
CA SER A 171 20.12 9.12 27.59
C SER A 171 19.80 10.60 27.46
N VAL A 172 20.19 11.40 28.46
CA VAL A 172 19.93 12.85 28.48
C VAL A 172 20.50 13.55 27.23
N ASP A 173 21.68 13.13 26.77
CA ASP A 173 22.38 13.70 25.62
C ASP A 173 22.38 12.77 24.38
N GLY A 174 21.51 11.76 24.36
CA GLY A 174 21.46 10.78 23.29
C GLY A 174 21.18 11.41 21.91
N PRO A 175 21.79 10.94 20.80
CA PRO A 175 21.63 11.56 19.49
C PRO A 175 20.23 11.32 18.87
N ILE A 176 19.47 10.35 19.37
CA ILE A 176 18.16 9.97 18.83
C ILE A 176 17.07 10.71 19.60
N GLY A 177 16.23 11.47 18.91
CA GLY A 177 15.09 12.14 19.50
C GLY A 177 13.94 11.18 19.77
N GLY A 178 13.37 11.25 20.97
CA GLY A 178 12.13 10.58 21.33
C GLY A 178 10.92 11.48 21.11
N MET A 179 9.78 10.87 20.84
CA MET A 179 8.47 11.52 20.79
C MET A 179 7.40 10.60 21.33
N THR A 180 6.29 11.18 21.79
CA THR A 180 5.16 10.37 22.25
C THR A 180 4.33 9.87 21.07
N LEU A 181 3.66 8.73 21.24
CA LEU A 181 2.71 8.22 20.24
C LEU A 181 1.60 9.23 19.94
N ALA A 182 1.14 9.97 20.95
CA ALA A 182 0.14 11.02 20.78
C ALA A 182 0.65 12.18 19.90
N ALA A 183 1.91 12.60 20.07
CA ALA A 183 2.53 13.62 19.24
C ALA A 183 2.69 13.15 17.80
N LEU A 184 3.07 11.89 17.58
CA LEU A 184 3.13 11.30 16.23
C LEU A 184 1.76 11.32 15.55
N ILE A 185 0.71 10.80 16.21
CA ILE A 185 -0.66 10.78 15.67
C ILE A 185 -1.12 12.20 15.30
N GLN A 186 -0.81 13.19 16.14
CA GLN A 186 -1.12 14.58 15.89
C GLN A 186 -0.38 15.13 14.66
N GLN A 187 0.92 14.86 14.53
CA GLN A 187 1.71 15.29 13.37
C GLN A 187 1.23 14.68 12.06
N LEU A 188 0.75 13.44 12.11
CA LEU A 188 0.14 12.76 10.95
C LEU A 188 -1.26 13.31 10.61
N GLY A 189 -1.85 14.15 11.48
CA GLY A 189 -3.21 14.65 11.32
C GLY A 189 -4.27 13.55 11.45
N TRP A 190 -3.97 12.47 12.17
CA TRP A 190 -4.88 11.34 12.32
C TRP A 190 -5.77 11.51 13.56
N ASP A 191 -7.04 11.20 13.39
CA ASP A 191 -8.08 11.16 14.43
C ASP A 191 -8.12 9.80 15.18
N GLY A 192 -7.40 8.80 14.67
CA GLY A 192 -7.30 7.47 15.28
C GLY A 192 -6.28 6.59 14.56
N VAL A 193 -5.99 5.43 15.15
CA VAL A 193 -5.10 4.41 14.58
C VAL A 193 -5.91 3.13 14.41
N ASP A 194 -5.88 2.54 13.23
CA ASP A 194 -6.60 1.28 13.00
C ASP A 194 -5.75 0.10 13.48
N LEU A 195 -4.46 0.08 13.12
CA LEU A 195 -3.51 -0.95 13.52
C LEU A 195 -2.22 -0.30 14.05
N LEU A 196 -1.83 -0.67 15.25
CA LEU A 196 -0.53 -0.35 15.83
C LEU A 196 0.30 -1.64 15.90
N VAL A 197 1.35 -1.75 15.11
CA VAL A 197 2.32 -2.86 15.14
C VAL A 197 3.54 -2.41 15.93
N VAL A 198 3.97 -3.20 16.91
CA VAL A 198 5.08 -2.84 17.79
C VAL A 198 6.07 -3.97 17.90
N ASP A 199 7.33 -3.66 17.60
CA ASP A 199 8.50 -4.43 18.03
C ASP A 199 8.97 -3.91 19.40
N PRO A 200 8.81 -4.66 20.49
CA PRO A 200 9.17 -4.21 21.84
C PRO A 200 10.64 -3.82 21.99
N VAL A 201 11.54 -4.40 21.18
CA VAL A 201 12.98 -4.09 21.20
C VAL A 201 13.24 -2.62 20.87
N SER A 202 12.37 -2.00 20.08
CA SER A 202 12.47 -0.60 19.66
C SER A 202 11.55 0.34 20.45
N CYS A 203 10.83 -0.17 21.44
CA CYS A 203 9.91 0.59 22.31
C CYS A 203 9.95 0.01 23.74
N PRO A 204 11.04 0.23 24.49
CA PRO A 204 11.30 -0.46 25.76
C PRO A 204 10.31 -0.08 26.88
N ASP A 205 9.62 1.05 26.76
CA ASP A 205 8.62 1.55 27.71
C ASP A 205 7.17 1.23 27.28
N LEU A 206 6.99 0.35 26.28
CA LEU A 206 5.67 -0.04 25.76
C LEU A 206 4.66 -0.42 26.86
N ALA A 207 5.11 -1.10 27.92
CA ALA A 207 4.26 -1.48 29.05
C ALA A 207 3.62 -0.28 29.78
N GLN A 208 4.29 0.88 29.79
CA GLN A 208 3.85 2.10 30.46
C GLN A 208 2.93 2.95 29.56
N MET A 209 2.98 2.72 28.24
CA MET A 209 2.22 3.48 27.24
C MET A 209 0.73 3.13 27.14
N GLY A 210 0.19 2.31 28.04
CA GLY A 210 -1.16 1.72 28.01
C GLY A 210 -2.28 2.61 27.47
N LYS A 211 -2.44 3.82 28.01
CA LYS A 211 -3.49 4.77 27.56
C LYS A 211 -3.26 5.31 26.15
N ALA A 212 -2.01 5.45 25.73
CA ALA A 212 -1.65 5.93 24.40
C ALA A 212 -1.90 4.85 23.35
N VAL A 213 -1.48 3.61 23.62
CA VAL A 213 -1.68 2.47 22.71
C VAL A 213 -3.15 2.05 22.62
N ALA A 214 -3.93 2.26 23.68
CA ALA A 214 -5.37 2.00 23.69
C ALA A 214 -6.16 2.79 22.64
N ARG A 215 -5.59 3.84 22.03
CA ARG A 215 -6.20 4.62 20.93
C ARG A 215 -6.28 3.84 19.62
N ALA A 216 -5.47 2.79 19.46
CA ALA A 216 -5.56 1.92 18.30
C ALA A 216 -6.80 1.01 18.37
N ARG A 217 -7.34 0.60 17.23
CA ARG A 217 -8.40 -0.42 17.18
C ARG A 217 -7.83 -1.83 17.34
N VAL A 218 -6.62 -2.06 16.84
CA VAL A 218 -5.84 -3.28 17.07
C VAL A 218 -4.42 -2.89 17.45
N VAL A 219 -3.88 -3.50 18.51
CA VAL A 219 -2.46 -3.43 18.88
C VAL A 219 -1.85 -4.80 18.68
N ALA A 220 -0.85 -4.92 17.82
CA ALA A 220 -0.09 -6.13 17.58
C ALA A 220 1.32 -5.98 18.17
N VAL A 221 1.63 -6.75 19.21
CA VAL A 221 2.93 -6.73 19.89
C VAL A 221 3.71 -7.99 19.53
N ARG A 222 4.91 -7.82 18.96
CA ARG A 222 5.75 -8.96 18.59
C ARG A 222 6.23 -9.70 19.83
N ARG A 223 6.22 -11.03 19.78
CA ARG A 223 6.72 -11.90 20.86
C ARG A 223 8.23 -12.16 20.72
N PRO A 224 8.97 -12.28 21.83
CA PRO A 224 8.54 -11.98 23.20
C PRO A 224 8.36 -10.46 23.40
N GLY A 225 7.36 -10.06 24.19
CA GLY A 225 7.03 -8.67 24.48
C GLY A 225 6.33 -8.51 25.82
N PRO A 226 6.18 -7.28 26.33
CA PRO A 226 5.46 -7.03 27.58
C PRO A 226 3.97 -7.36 27.39
N ASP A 227 3.35 -7.88 28.46
CA ASP A 227 1.90 -8.06 28.48
C ASP A 227 1.21 -6.72 28.74
N LEU A 228 0.37 -6.29 27.80
CA LEU A 228 -0.46 -5.09 27.92
C LEU A 228 -1.86 -5.36 28.52
N GLY A 229 -2.12 -6.60 28.95
CA GLY A 229 -3.43 -7.07 29.37
C GLY A 229 -4.07 -6.24 30.48
N GLU A 230 -3.31 -5.83 31.50
CA GLU A 230 -3.83 -4.97 32.58
C GLU A 230 -4.16 -3.56 32.06
N ALA A 231 -3.28 -2.99 31.23
CA ALA A 231 -3.45 -1.65 30.69
C ALA A 231 -4.59 -1.53 29.67
N LEU A 232 -4.90 -2.61 28.96
CA LEU A 232 -5.95 -2.68 27.94
C LEU A 232 -7.21 -3.43 28.41
N ALA A 233 -7.23 -3.86 29.68
CA ALA A 233 -8.35 -4.57 30.28
C ALA A 233 -9.66 -3.79 30.10
N GLY A 234 -10.73 -4.50 29.70
CA GLY A 234 -12.07 -3.94 29.52
C GLY A 234 -12.26 -3.06 28.28
N THR A 235 -11.20 -2.76 27.52
CA THR A 235 -11.30 -2.04 26.23
C THR A 235 -10.94 -2.91 25.04
N HIS A 236 -10.04 -3.89 25.23
CA HIS A 236 -9.59 -4.80 24.20
C HIS A 236 -9.70 -6.26 24.65
N ALA A 237 -10.03 -7.16 23.72
CA ALA A 237 -9.85 -8.60 23.87
C ALA A 237 -8.43 -8.99 23.43
N ARG A 238 -7.80 -9.93 24.13
CA ARG A 238 -6.47 -10.44 23.78
C ARG A 238 -6.58 -11.77 23.04
N GLU A 239 -5.85 -11.87 21.94
CA GLU A 239 -5.61 -13.11 21.20
C GLU A 239 -4.10 -13.28 21.01
N SER A 240 -3.59 -14.51 21.14
CA SER A 240 -2.16 -14.78 21.04
C SER A 240 -1.87 -15.82 19.98
N SER A 241 -0.78 -15.62 19.25
CA SER A 241 -0.18 -16.57 18.31
C SER A 241 1.27 -16.86 18.73
N SER A 242 1.99 -17.65 17.95
CA SER A 242 3.43 -17.88 18.19
C SER A 242 4.25 -16.59 18.09
N GLU A 243 3.88 -15.70 17.16
CA GLU A 243 4.64 -14.50 16.81
C GLU A 243 4.09 -13.21 17.43
N TRP A 244 2.79 -13.15 17.71
CA TRP A 244 2.11 -11.92 18.08
C TRP A 244 1.17 -12.10 19.27
N ASP A 245 1.14 -11.10 20.14
CA ASP A 245 0.02 -10.81 21.01
C ASP A 245 -0.82 -9.69 20.38
N LEU A 246 -2.07 -10.01 20.04
CA LEU A 246 -3.04 -9.10 19.45
C LEU A 246 -4.04 -8.63 20.51
N TYR A 247 -4.25 -7.33 20.59
CA TYR A 247 -5.27 -6.71 21.43
C TYR A 247 -6.28 -6.00 20.53
N VAL A 248 -7.49 -6.53 20.43
CA VAL A 248 -8.56 -6.06 19.54
C VAL A 248 -9.60 -5.31 20.34
N ARG A 249 -9.81 -4.02 20.02
CA ARG A 249 -10.77 -3.16 20.73
C ARG A 249 -12.18 -3.71 20.59
N HIS A 250 -12.96 -3.72 21.67
CA HIS A 250 -14.38 -4.05 21.62
C HIS A 250 -15.09 -3.12 20.63
N ALA A 251 -15.95 -3.68 19.78
CA ALA A 251 -16.59 -2.96 18.68
C ALA A 251 -17.47 -1.81 19.20
N GLY A 252 -16.91 -0.60 19.24
CA GLY A 252 -17.67 0.64 19.25
C GLY A 252 -17.84 1.11 17.81
N ALA A 253 -19.07 1.40 17.39
CA ALA A 253 -19.35 2.03 16.10
C ALA A 253 -18.68 3.41 16.05
N GLY A 254 -17.46 3.46 15.53
CA GLY A 254 -16.78 4.70 15.19
C GLY A 254 -17.38 5.26 13.89
N PRO A 255 -17.49 6.59 13.75
CA PRO A 255 -17.95 7.19 12.50
C PRO A 255 -17.06 6.73 11.35
N GLY A 256 -17.69 6.46 10.20
CA GLY A 256 -16.98 6.09 8.98
C GLY A 256 -15.91 7.12 8.67
N GLY A 257 -14.65 6.68 8.64
CA GLY A 257 -13.53 7.54 8.29
C GLY A 257 -13.68 8.14 6.89
N PRO A 258 -12.87 9.15 6.54
CA PRO A 258 -12.99 9.86 5.27
C PRO A 258 -13.07 8.92 4.06
N VAL A 259 -13.88 9.32 3.07
CA VAL A 259 -14.04 8.63 1.79
C VAL A 259 -12.67 8.51 1.12
N ARG A 260 -12.18 7.28 0.95
CA ARG A 260 -10.85 7.04 0.39
C ARG A 260 -10.89 7.10 -1.14
N ARG A 261 -9.84 7.70 -1.69
CA ARG A 261 -9.57 7.85 -3.12
C ARG A 261 -8.56 6.76 -3.53
N ASP A 262 -8.98 5.84 -4.38
CA ASP A 262 -8.15 4.79 -5.01
C ASP A 262 -7.71 5.23 -6.42
N PHE A 263 -6.49 5.75 -6.53
CA PHE A 263 -5.97 6.31 -7.78
C PHE A 263 -5.69 5.21 -8.80
N VAL A 264 -6.20 5.41 -10.02
CA VAL A 264 -6.06 4.46 -11.13
C VAL A 264 -4.67 4.52 -11.76
N PHE A 265 -4.06 5.71 -11.77
CA PHE A 265 -2.75 5.94 -12.34
C PHE A 265 -1.85 6.57 -11.29
N ASP A 266 -0.67 5.98 -11.09
CA ASP A 266 0.36 6.47 -10.19
C ASP A 266 1.75 6.14 -10.76
N VAL A 267 2.55 7.16 -11.05
CA VAL A 267 3.92 7.01 -11.62
C VAL A 267 4.89 6.34 -10.65
N GLY A 268 4.68 6.50 -9.35
CA GLY A 268 5.51 5.95 -8.27
C GLY A 268 4.80 4.91 -7.41
N GLY A 269 3.65 4.41 -7.85
CA GLY A 269 2.84 3.42 -7.13
C GLY A 269 3.22 1.98 -7.51
N ALA A 270 2.32 1.04 -7.24
CA ALA A 270 2.47 -0.33 -7.73
C ALA A 270 2.65 -0.34 -9.26
N VAL A 271 3.40 -1.31 -9.81
CA VAL A 271 3.61 -1.42 -11.26
C VAL A 271 2.26 -1.69 -11.93
N ALA A 272 1.55 -0.62 -12.28
CA ALA A 272 0.36 -0.71 -13.09
C ALA A 272 0.80 -1.05 -14.51
N VAL A 273 0.24 -2.11 -15.09
CA VAL A 273 0.48 -2.43 -16.50
C VAL A 273 -0.24 -1.38 -17.33
N CYS A 274 0.51 -0.33 -17.68
CA CYS A 274 0.06 0.77 -18.54
C CYS A 274 0.46 0.49 -19.98
N ARG A 275 -0.51 0.46 -20.89
CA ARG A 275 -0.27 0.29 -22.33
C ARG A 275 -0.79 1.49 -23.10
N ARG A 276 0.10 2.09 -23.91
CA ARG A 276 -0.27 3.08 -24.93
C ARG A 276 -0.75 2.35 -26.18
N VAL A 277 -1.89 2.74 -26.72
CA VAL A 277 -2.46 2.17 -27.95
C VAL A 277 -2.85 3.32 -28.87
N ASP A 278 -2.42 3.23 -30.13
CA ASP A 278 -2.64 4.27 -31.15
C ASP A 278 -2.18 5.66 -30.67
N VAL A 279 -1.12 5.75 -29.88
CA VAL A 279 -0.54 7.03 -29.45
C VAL A 279 0.60 7.38 -30.42
N MET A 280 0.60 8.58 -30.98
CA MET A 280 1.68 9.05 -31.86
C MET A 280 3.04 8.92 -31.18
N ASP A 281 4.05 8.56 -31.97
CA ASP A 281 5.43 8.52 -31.52
C ASP A 281 6.05 9.93 -31.53
N ALA A 282 5.60 10.74 -30.57
CA ALA A 282 6.08 12.09 -30.37
C ALA A 282 6.16 12.42 -28.87
N PRO A 283 7.15 13.23 -28.43
CA PRO A 283 7.37 13.50 -27.01
C PRO A 283 6.21 14.24 -26.32
N TRP A 284 5.39 14.96 -27.09
CA TRP A 284 4.21 15.67 -26.58
C TRP A 284 2.93 14.81 -26.61
N ALA A 285 2.95 13.64 -27.25
CA ALA A 285 1.74 12.82 -27.45
C ALA A 285 1.28 12.15 -26.15
N TYR A 286 2.23 11.79 -25.29
CA TYR A 286 1.98 11.27 -23.95
C TYR A 286 3.12 11.62 -23.02
N PHE A 287 2.79 12.11 -21.82
CA PHE A 287 3.71 12.14 -20.69
C PHE A 287 2.93 12.30 -19.36
N PRO A 288 3.47 11.80 -18.24
CA PRO A 288 2.86 11.99 -16.93
C PRO A 288 2.81 13.46 -16.50
N ILE A 289 1.74 13.85 -15.82
CA ILE A 289 1.57 15.17 -15.22
C ILE A 289 1.47 15.00 -13.71
N GLY A 290 2.51 15.44 -13.02
CA GLY A 290 2.66 15.15 -11.60
C GLY A 290 2.68 13.64 -11.37
N ASP A 291 2.00 13.24 -10.31
CA ASP A 291 2.16 11.93 -9.70
C ASP A 291 1.09 10.93 -10.10
N THR A 292 -0.10 11.43 -10.45
CA THR A 292 -1.35 10.68 -10.66
C THR A 292 -2.07 11.09 -11.94
N GLY A 293 -1.57 12.11 -12.65
CA GLY A 293 -2.14 12.59 -13.90
C GLY A 293 -1.28 12.26 -15.11
N PHE A 294 -1.84 12.45 -16.30
CA PHE A 294 -1.12 12.33 -17.57
C PHE A 294 -1.76 13.17 -18.67
N ARG A 295 -0.93 13.55 -19.65
CA ARG A 295 -1.38 14.07 -20.94
C ARG A 295 -1.57 12.92 -21.91
N LEU A 296 -2.66 12.93 -22.65
CA LEU A 296 -2.92 12.04 -23.77
C LEU A 296 -3.43 12.89 -24.94
N HIS A 297 -2.57 13.17 -25.90
CA HIS A 297 -2.89 14.03 -27.03
C HIS A 297 -3.74 13.25 -28.06
N PRO A 298 -4.86 13.80 -28.58
CA PRO A 298 -5.63 13.15 -29.62
C PRO A 298 -4.85 13.10 -30.94
N ASN A 299 -5.09 12.04 -31.72
CA ASN A 299 -4.57 11.94 -33.08
C ASN A 299 -5.29 12.90 -34.03
N ALA A 300 -4.77 13.02 -35.26
CA ALA A 300 -5.41 13.83 -36.28
C ALA A 300 -6.82 13.30 -36.58
N PRO A 301 -7.74 14.16 -37.03
CA PRO A 301 -9.08 13.76 -37.47
C PRO A 301 -9.08 12.54 -38.40
N GLY A 302 -9.97 11.59 -38.14
CA GLY A 302 -10.09 10.36 -38.93
C GLY A 302 -9.10 9.25 -38.58
N MET A 303 -8.13 9.50 -37.70
CA MET A 303 -7.28 8.45 -37.13
C MET A 303 -7.96 7.78 -35.93
N ALA A 304 -7.49 6.57 -35.58
CA ALA A 304 -7.92 5.90 -34.36
C ALA A 304 -7.69 6.79 -33.13
N ALA A 305 -8.56 6.69 -32.11
CA ALA A 305 -8.41 7.44 -30.88
C ALA A 305 -7.12 7.04 -30.13
N ALA A 306 -6.38 8.02 -29.64
CA ALA A 306 -5.23 7.77 -28.77
C ALA A 306 -5.74 7.23 -27.43
N ARG A 307 -5.14 6.14 -26.94
CA ARG A 307 -5.60 5.41 -25.76
C ARG A 307 -4.47 5.10 -24.78
N LEU A 308 -4.77 5.25 -23.49
CA LEU A 308 -4.01 4.68 -22.38
C LEU A 308 -4.88 3.64 -21.68
N ILE A 309 -4.39 2.40 -21.60
CA ILE A 309 -5.06 1.31 -20.89
C ILE A 309 -4.26 1.02 -19.62
N VAL A 310 -4.93 1.07 -18.47
CA VAL A 310 -4.35 0.77 -17.16
C VAL A 310 -5.03 -0.46 -16.58
N GLN A 311 -4.26 -1.46 -16.17
CA GLN A 311 -4.79 -2.58 -15.38
C GLN A 311 -4.92 -2.17 -13.91
N HIS A 312 -6.09 -2.40 -13.33
CA HIS A 312 -6.42 -1.99 -11.97
C HIS A 312 -7.41 -2.97 -11.33
N PHE A 313 -7.17 -3.36 -10.08
CA PHE A 313 -8.10 -4.20 -9.33
C PHE A 313 -9.17 -3.34 -8.65
N VAL A 314 -10.43 -3.52 -9.02
CA VAL A 314 -11.55 -2.74 -8.46
C VAL A 314 -12.17 -3.51 -7.29
N MET A 315 -12.26 -2.86 -6.12
CA MET A 315 -12.80 -3.46 -4.88
C MET A 315 -14.23 -3.01 -4.56
N GLY A 316 -15.16 -3.11 -5.52
CA GLY A 316 -16.57 -2.78 -5.26
C GLY A 316 -16.87 -1.28 -5.16
N ARG A 317 -15.98 -0.44 -5.66
CA ARG A 317 -16.16 1.02 -5.70
C ARG A 317 -17.30 1.37 -6.66
N THR A 318 -18.19 2.26 -6.23
CA THR A 318 -19.41 2.61 -6.98
C THR A 318 -19.35 3.99 -7.61
N ALA A 319 -18.26 4.74 -7.43
CA ALA A 319 -18.09 6.05 -8.05
C ALA A 319 -16.67 6.21 -8.61
N PHE A 320 -16.58 6.97 -9.70
CA PHE A 320 -15.34 7.33 -10.36
C PHE A 320 -15.26 8.84 -10.55
N GLU A 321 -14.09 9.41 -10.32
CA GLU A 321 -13.79 10.82 -10.53
C GLU A 321 -12.51 10.96 -11.33
N VAL A 322 -12.48 11.93 -12.26
CA VAL A 322 -11.26 12.38 -12.92
C VAL A 322 -11.42 13.85 -13.29
N ARG A 323 -10.38 14.65 -13.14
CA ARG A 323 -10.38 16.01 -13.69
C ARG A 323 -9.83 15.96 -15.11
N VAL A 324 -10.65 16.35 -16.08
CA VAL A 324 -10.24 16.48 -17.49
C VAL A 324 -9.96 17.94 -17.82
N ARG A 325 -8.92 18.20 -18.59
CA ARG A 325 -8.51 19.55 -19.00
C ARG A 325 -8.05 19.56 -20.45
N LEU A 326 -8.48 20.57 -21.20
CA LEU A 326 -7.92 20.90 -22.52
C LEU A 326 -7.07 22.16 -22.40
N ASN A 327 -5.77 21.96 -22.26
CA ASN A 327 -4.83 22.96 -21.76
C ASN A 327 -4.29 23.89 -22.86
N HIS A 328 -5.15 24.46 -23.70
CA HIS A 328 -4.77 25.49 -24.67
C HIS A 328 -5.97 26.29 -25.20
N VAL A 329 -5.81 27.61 -25.39
CA VAL A 329 -6.87 28.54 -25.83
C VAL A 329 -7.22 28.43 -27.32
N ALA A 330 -6.30 27.89 -28.13
CA ALA A 330 -6.50 27.70 -29.57
C ALA A 330 -6.83 26.25 -29.97
N ALA A 331 -7.13 25.38 -28.99
CA ALA A 331 -7.44 23.98 -29.26
C ALA A 331 -8.86 23.84 -29.86
N ASN A 332 -9.01 22.98 -30.87
CA ASN A 332 -10.33 22.51 -31.27
C ASN A 332 -10.89 21.55 -30.21
N PRO A 333 -12.22 21.40 -30.10
CA PRO A 333 -12.85 20.54 -29.11
C PRO A 333 -12.35 19.09 -29.13
N VAL A 334 -12.09 18.53 -27.95
CA VAL A 334 -11.60 17.16 -27.77
C VAL A 334 -12.65 16.34 -27.01
N ARG A 335 -12.94 15.14 -27.52
CA ARG A 335 -13.73 14.11 -26.85
C ARG A 335 -12.82 13.31 -25.95
N PHE A 336 -13.16 13.28 -24.66
CA PHE A 336 -12.56 12.44 -23.63
C PHE A 336 -13.48 11.26 -23.38
N ARG A 337 -12.90 10.06 -23.22
CA ARG A 337 -13.65 8.85 -22.90
C ARG A 337 -12.94 8.06 -21.80
N VAL A 338 -13.73 7.52 -20.87
CA VAL A 338 -13.28 6.47 -19.94
C VAL A 338 -14.12 5.23 -20.17
N VAL A 339 -13.47 4.09 -20.36
CA VAL A 339 -14.13 2.78 -20.46
C VAL A 339 -13.52 1.84 -19.43
N ILE A 340 -14.35 1.24 -18.58
CA ILE A 340 -13.93 0.23 -17.60
C ILE A 340 -14.35 -1.13 -18.15
N ARG A 341 -13.40 -2.04 -18.40
CA ARG A 341 -13.66 -3.39 -18.90
C ARG A 341 -13.18 -4.44 -17.93
N ALA A 342 -13.98 -5.47 -17.66
CA ALA A 342 -13.51 -6.62 -16.88
C ALA A 342 -12.44 -7.39 -17.65
N ALA A 343 -11.28 -7.66 -17.03
CA ALA A 343 -10.12 -8.25 -17.71
C ALA A 343 -10.39 -9.66 -18.27
N GLU A 344 -11.11 -10.50 -17.52
CA GLU A 344 -11.33 -11.91 -17.89
C GLU A 344 -12.21 -12.10 -19.14
N ARG A 345 -13.04 -11.12 -19.51
CA ARG A 345 -14.03 -11.25 -20.60
C ARG A 345 -14.09 -10.06 -21.56
N GLY A 346 -13.32 -9.00 -21.30
CA GLY A 346 -13.38 -7.74 -22.04
C GLY A 346 -14.73 -7.00 -21.95
N ARG A 347 -15.65 -7.50 -21.12
CA ARG A 347 -17.00 -6.96 -20.94
C ARG A 347 -16.91 -5.52 -20.42
N VAL A 348 -17.60 -4.60 -21.09
CA VAL A 348 -17.73 -3.22 -20.60
C VAL A 348 -18.54 -3.23 -19.30
N VAL A 349 -17.92 -2.80 -18.21
CA VAL A 349 -18.55 -2.54 -16.92
C VAL A 349 -19.21 -1.16 -16.94
N HIS A 350 -18.48 -0.17 -17.47
CA HIS A 350 -18.97 1.19 -17.60
C HIS A 350 -18.27 1.92 -18.76
N GLN A 351 -18.96 2.89 -19.35
CA GLN A 351 -18.41 3.81 -20.34
C GLN A 351 -19.02 5.18 -20.14
N ALA A 352 -18.17 6.19 -20.12
CA ALA A 352 -18.58 7.58 -20.05
C ALA A 352 -17.78 8.41 -21.07
N GLU A 353 -18.39 9.46 -21.60
CA GLU A 353 -17.77 10.40 -22.55
C GLU A 353 -18.11 11.85 -22.20
N ILE A 354 -17.18 12.76 -22.49
CA ILE A 354 -17.37 14.21 -22.36
C ILE A 354 -16.57 14.95 -23.42
N VAL A 355 -17.08 16.08 -23.93
CA VAL A 355 -16.38 16.95 -24.87
C VAL A 355 -16.02 18.25 -24.16
N LEU A 356 -14.76 18.67 -24.28
CA LEU A 356 -14.26 19.93 -23.76
C LEU A 356 -13.83 20.85 -24.90
N GLY A 357 -14.14 22.13 -24.77
CA GLY A 357 -13.64 23.21 -25.62
C GLY A 357 -12.29 23.75 -25.17
N ALA A 358 -11.78 24.73 -25.91
CA ALA A 358 -10.49 25.36 -25.63
C ALA A 358 -10.40 25.92 -24.20
N ALA A 359 -9.25 25.73 -23.55
CA ALA A 359 -8.96 26.17 -22.18
C ALA A 359 -9.97 25.71 -21.11
N GLU A 360 -10.75 24.66 -21.39
CA GLU A 360 -11.74 24.16 -20.46
C GLU A 360 -11.14 23.13 -19.47
N SER A 361 -11.67 23.11 -18.25
CA SER A 361 -11.33 22.14 -17.21
C SER A 361 -12.61 21.74 -16.47
N ARG A 362 -12.86 20.43 -16.32
CA ARG A 362 -14.03 19.90 -15.60
C ARG A 362 -13.62 18.79 -14.66
N LEU A 363 -14.20 18.80 -13.46
CA LEU A 363 -14.21 17.63 -12.59
C LEU A 363 -15.34 16.71 -13.06
N TRP A 364 -14.98 15.55 -13.56
CA TRP A 364 -15.91 14.59 -14.15
C TRP A 364 -16.14 13.44 -13.18
N ARG A 365 -17.39 13.29 -12.72
CA ARG A 365 -17.84 12.26 -11.79
C ARG A 365 -18.94 11.43 -12.42
N PHE A 366 -18.90 10.12 -12.21
CA PHE A 366 -19.97 9.22 -12.63
C PHE A 366 -20.02 7.97 -11.76
N ASP A 367 -21.21 7.39 -11.65
CA ASP A 367 -21.44 6.15 -10.90
C ASP A 367 -21.00 4.95 -11.73
N VAL A 368 -20.29 4.02 -11.08
CA VAL A 368 -19.83 2.76 -11.65
C VAL A 368 -20.65 1.63 -11.03
N PRO A 369 -21.20 0.70 -11.83
CA PRO A 369 -21.87 -0.48 -11.28
C PRO A 369 -20.95 -1.25 -10.34
N LEU A 370 -21.52 -1.79 -9.25
CA LEU A 370 -20.77 -2.61 -8.30
C LEU A 370 -20.01 -3.72 -9.02
N PHE A 371 -18.68 -3.67 -8.94
CA PHE A 371 -17.78 -4.59 -9.64
C PHE A 371 -16.59 -4.95 -8.76
N PHE A 372 -16.25 -6.24 -8.73
CA PHE A 372 -15.10 -6.78 -8.01
C PHE A 372 -14.22 -7.56 -8.99
N GLY A 373 -12.94 -7.21 -9.07
CA GLY A 373 -11.97 -7.94 -9.90
C GLY A 373 -11.05 -7.04 -10.70
N GLU A 374 -10.18 -7.67 -11.50
CA GLU A 374 -9.28 -6.98 -12.43
C GLU A 374 -10.05 -6.28 -13.54
N ALA A 375 -9.73 -5.01 -13.76
CA ALA A 375 -10.27 -4.19 -14.83
C ALA A 375 -9.18 -3.56 -15.68
N ALA A 376 -9.45 -3.50 -16.98
CA ALA A 376 -8.74 -2.64 -17.92
C ALA A 376 -9.50 -1.30 -18.02
N ILE A 377 -8.88 -0.23 -17.54
CA ILE A 377 -9.42 1.12 -17.57
C ILE A 377 -8.79 1.85 -18.76
N GLU A 378 -9.58 2.08 -19.80
CA GLU A 378 -9.19 2.77 -21.03
C GLU A 378 -9.55 4.24 -20.92
N PHE A 379 -8.54 5.10 -20.95
CA PHE A 379 -8.68 6.54 -21.19
C PHE A 379 -8.42 6.82 -22.66
N ALA A 380 -9.32 7.52 -23.34
CA ALA A 380 -9.17 7.83 -24.76
C ALA A 380 -9.42 9.31 -25.06
N THR A 381 -8.73 9.81 -26.08
CA THR A 381 -8.90 11.16 -26.62
C THR A 381 -9.02 11.15 -28.14
N GLU A 382 -9.97 11.92 -28.65
CA GLU A 382 -10.26 12.05 -30.09
C GLU A 382 -10.70 13.50 -30.40
N MET A 383 -10.42 14.00 -31.60
CA MET A 383 -10.98 15.27 -32.05
C MET A 383 -12.51 15.16 -32.18
N ALA A 384 -13.26 16.09 -31.58
CA ALA A 384 -14.72 15.95 -31.52
C ALA A 384 -15.44 16.37 -32.80
N ASP A 385 -14.89 17.33 -33.55
CA ASP A 385 -15.50 17.99 -34.71
C ASP A 385 -14.66 17.83 -36.00
N GLY A 386 -13.62 17.01 -35.97
CA GLY A 386 -12.71 16.84 -37.10
C GLY A 386 -11.80 18.05 -37.37
N GLY A 387 -11.71 19.01 -36.44
CA GLY A 387 -10.76 20.11 -36.48
C GLY A 387 -9.31 19.67 -36.26
N SER A 388 -8.35 20.55 -36.55
CA SER A 388 -6.93 20.29 -36.32
C SER A 388 -6.65 19.87 -34.87
N ASN A 389 -5.81 18.85 -34.68
CA ASN A 389 -5.33 18.44 -33.36
C ASN A 389 -4.18 19.31 -32.85
N GLY A 390 -3.78 20.36 -33.58
CA GLY A 390 -2.79 21.32 -33.12
C GLY A 390 -3.15 21.91 -31.76
N HIS A 391 -2.21 21.87 -30.83
CA HIS A 391 -2.38 22.37 -29.45
C HIS A 391 -3.47 21.67 -28.63
N ALA A 392 -3.97 20.50 -29.04
CA ALA A 392 -5.00 19.74 -28.35
C ALA A 392 -4.43 19.00 -27.11
N TRP A 393 -3.87 19.76 -26.17
CA TRP A 393 -3.23 19.23 -24.96
C TRP A 393 -4.28 18.73 -23.96
N ALA A 394 -4.80 17.54 -24.23
CA ALA A 394 -5.81 16.87 -23.42
C ALA A 394 -5.16 16.10 -22.25
N GLU A 395 -5.68 16.33 -21.05
CA GLU A 395 -5.08 15.86 -19.81
C GLU A 395 -6.14 15.21 -18.92
N PHE A 396 -5.79 14.09 -18.30
CA PHE A 396 -6.54 13.43 -17.24
C PHE A 396 -5.74 13.57 -15.95
N LEU A 397 -6.35 14.16 -14.93
CA LEU A 397 -5.71 14.46 -13.65
C LEU A 397 -6.47 13.73 -12.55
N ASP A 398 -5.74 13.03 -11.69
CA ASP A 398 -6.27 12.36 -10.50
C ASP A 398 -7.44 11.38 -10.80
N PRO A 399 -7.33 10.47 -11.80
CA PRO A 399 -8.37 9.47 -12.03
C PRO A 399 -8.44 8.53 -10.83
N VAL A 400 -9.61 8.39 -10.25
CA VAL A 400 -9.77 7.76 -8.94
C VAL A 400 -11.14 7.12 -8.77
N PHE A 401 -11.16 5.92 -8.19
CA PHE A 401 -12.38 5.37 -7.59
C PHE A 401 -12.59 5.89 -6.17
N TYR A 402 -13.83 6.09 -5.76
CA TYR A 402 -14.18 6.47 -4.40
C TYR A 402 -15.50 5.84 -3.94
N GLU A 403 -15.76 5.93 -2.63
CA GLU A 403 -16.98 5.44 -1.94
C GLU A 403 -18.12 6.46 -1.97
#